data_AF-A0A1A3N816-F1
#
_entry.id   AF-A0A1A3N816-F1
#
_cell.length_a   1.000
_cell.length_b   1.000
_cell.length_c   1.000
_cell.angle_alpha   90.00
_cell.angle_beta   90.00
_cell.angle_gamma   90.00
#
_symmetry.space_group_name_H-M   'P 1'
#
loop_
_entity.id
_entity.type
_entity.pdbx_description
1 polymer ?
#
loop_
_entity_poly.entity_id
_entity_poly.type
_entity_poly.pdbx_seq_one_letter_code
_entity_poly.pdbx_strand_id
1 'polypeptide(L)'
;MSFVITAPEALAAAAANLAGIESALSAANATAGAHTTSVLVAAADEVSAVIAAAFSGHARDYQALSAQVAALQDRFLQALTNSAASYATAEATAATPLQPVLDAINTPFLTLAGRPLIGNGINGAPGTGAAGGAGGFLIGSGGNGGSGGTGQSGGAGGAAGLIGAGGAGGAGGPGTTNGGAGGAGGLLFGGGGNGGPGGFNAAGSGGNGGAGGAGGLFSAGGTGGAGGSGNGVSGKGGAGGAGGTAGLFGEGGAGGNGGFSNDGIAGPGGAGGSGGLIGNGGTGGFGGAAASAGGISGDAGAGGNGGMLGGDGGAGGTGGGGGAINGDGGAGGAAGMFFGDGGDGGDGGGGGNIAGNGGAGGAAGIFAGTGGNGGAGGTSGAIGGKGGAGGRAGMLFGSGGSGGGGGAASNAAIGGDGGAGGSAGLLVGDGGAGGAGGISAIIGGDGGAGGTAGLIGHGGQGGDGGINATVNASGAGGDGGRGGNAVLFGNGGNGGNGGFAVTPGKAGKAGTGGAGGQLVGSDGLPGL
;
A
#
# COMPACT_ATOMS: atom_id res chain seq x y z
N MET A 1 -29.71 34.24 2.53
CA MET A 1 -28.23 34.33 2.43
C MET A 1 -27.74 32.99 1.89
N SER A 2 -27.06 32.96 0.75
CA SER A 2 -26.46 31.71 0.26
C SER A 2 -25.23 31.40 1.13
N PHE A 3 -25.24 30.26 1.81
CA PHE A 3 -24.06 29.79 2.53
C PHE A 3 -23.01 29.35 1.50
N VAL A 4 -21.85 29.99 1.53
CA VAL A 4 -20.68 29.54 0.78
C VAL A 4 -19.94 28.57 1.72
N ILE A 5 -19.89 27.30 1.37
CA ILE A 5 -19.08 26.29 2.06
C ILE A 5 -17.82 26.09 1.21
N THR A 6 -16.66 26.42 1.79
CA THR A 6 -15.35 26.12 1.18
C THR A 6 -14.52 25.26 2.14
N ALA A 7 -13.52 24.57 1.60
CA ALA A 7 -12.54 23.81 2.37
C ALA A 7 -11.14 24.35 2.03
N PRO A 8 -10.71 25.48 2.63
CA PRO A 8 -9.41 26.10 2.36
C PRO A 8 -8.24 25.12 2.50
N GLU A 9 -8.34 24.19 3.46
CA GLU A 9 -7.34 23.17 3.76
C GLU A 9 -7.25 22.11 2.66
N ALA A 10 -8.38 21.72 2.07
CA ALA A 10 -8.40 20.79 0.93
C ALA A 10 -7.76 21.41 -0.31
N LEU A 11 -7.95 22.72 -0.51
CA LEU A 11 -7.30 23.47 -1.59
C LEU A 11 -5.79 23.58 -1.37
N ALA A 12 -5.34 23.77 -0.13
CA ALA A 12 -3.92 23.78 0.21
C ALA A 12 -3.25 22.40 0.03
N ALA A 13 -3.93 21.32 0.45
CA ALA A 13 -3.45 19.95 0.22
C ALA A 13 -3.40 19.60 -1.28
N ALA A 14 -4.42 19.99 -2.04
CA ALA A 14 -4.44 19.82 -3.50
C ALA A 14 -3.31 20.60 -4.19
N ALA A 15 -3.01 21.82 -3.71
CA ALA A 15 -1.86 22.60 -4.18
C ALA A 15 -0.54 21.88 -3.92
N ALA A 16 -0.34 21.34 -2.71
CA ALA A 16 0.87 20.59 -2.37
C ALA A 16 1.03 19.31 -3.21
N ASN A 17 -0.05 18.56 -3.44
CA ASN A 17 -0.05 17.39 -4.31
C ASN A 17 0.29 17.76 -5.76
N LEU A 18 -0.27 18.87 -6.26
CA LEU A 18 -0.02 19.34 -7.62
C LEU A 18 1.44 19.78 -7.81
N ALA A 19 2.03 20.44 -6.81
CA ALA A 19 3.45 20.79 -6.80
C ALA A 19 4.36 19.55 -6.81
N GLY A 20 3.96 18.48 -6.10
CA GLY A 20 4.65 17.19 -6.13
C GLY A 20 4.60 16.53 -7.51
N ILE A 21 3.44 16.54 -8.17
CA ILE A 21 3.27 16.04 -9.54
C ILE A 21 4.11 16.85 -10.53
N GLU A 22 4.11 18.19 -10.42
CA GLU A 22 4.89 19.07 -11.28
C GLU A 22 6.40 18.82 -11.13
N SER A 23 6.88 18.63 -9.90
CA SER A 23 8.27 18.27 -9.64
C SER A 23 8.66 16.93 -10.29
N ALA A 24 7.79 15.92 -10.14
CA ALA A 24 8.02 14.61 -10.74
C ALA A 24 8.01 14.66 -12.28
N LEU A 25 7.05 15.39 -12.87
CA LEU A 25 6.94 15.53 -14.31
C LEU A 25 8.10 16.32 -14.91
N SER A 26 8.53 17.41 -14.26
CA SER A 26 9.70 18.20 -14.65
C SER A 26 10.97 17.37 -14.63
N ALA A 27 11.17 16.56 -13.59
CA ALA A 27 12.29 15.63 -13.51
C ALA A 27 12.25 14.58 -14.64
N ALA A 28 11.09 13.97 -14.90
CA ALA A 28 10.93 12.99 -15.98
C ALA A 28 11.20 13.60 -17.35
N ASN A 29 10.71 14.82 -17.63
CA ASN A 29 10.91 15.49 -18.91
C ASN A 29 12.36 15.94 -19.13
N ALA A 30 13.06 16.32 -18.07
CA ALA A 30 14.49 16.62 -18.12
C ALA A 30 15.31 15.36 -18.46
N THR A 31 15.01 14.22 -17.83
CA THR A 31 15.68 12.94 -18.12
C THR A 31 15.40 12.48 -19.55
N ALA A 32 14.14 12.54 -20.01
CA ALA A 32 13.77 12.14 -21.36
C ALA A 32 14.38 13.04 -22.45
N GLY A 33 14.56 14.34 -22.17
CA GLY A 33 15.16 15.30 -23.10
C GLY A 33 16.57 14.93 -23.53
N ALA A 34 17.36 14.34 -22.64
CA ALA A 34 18.73 13.90 -22.92
C ALA A 34 18.79 12.77 -23.95
N HIS A 35 17.75 11.93 -24.04
CA HIS A 35 17.71 10.76 -24.92
C HIS A 35 16.94 11.01 -26.23
N THR A 36 16.00 11.95 -26.25
CA THR A 36 15.09 12.16 -27.38
C THR A 36 15.53 13.25 -28.35
N THR A 37 16.40 14.18 -27.94
CA THR A 37 16.83 15.32 -28.78
C THR A 37 18.07 15.05 -29.65
N SER A 38 18.69 13.88 -29.47
CA SER A 38 19.90 13.43 -30.16
C SER A 38 19.74 12.04 -30.78
N VAL A 39 18.68 11.83 -31.57
CA VAL A 39 18.46 10.56 -32.26
C VAL A 39 19.53 10.36 -33.34
N LEU A 40 20.27 9.27 -33.24
CA LEU A 40 21.33 8.92 -34.20
C LEU A 40 20.73 8.40 -35.51
N VAL A 41 21.41 8.69 -36.62
CA VAL A 41 21.04 8.20 -37.95
C VAL A 41 21.36 6.70 -38.04
N ALA A 42 20.39 5.88 -38.47
CA ALA A 42 20.52 4.42 -38.48
C ALA A 42 21.40 3.86 -39.61
N ALA A 43 21.45 4.53 -40.76
CA ALA A 43 22.28 4.18 -41.92
C ALA A 43 22.65 5.43 -42.73
N ALA A 44 23.61 5.33 -43.66
CA ALA A 44 24.14 6.49 -44.39
C ALA A 44 23.19 7.06 -45.47
N ASP A 45 21.96 6.55 -45.57
CA ASP A 45 20.98 6.99 -46.55
C ASP A 45 20.21 8.23 -46.10
N GLU A 46 19.67 8.97 -47.08
CA GLU A 46 18.93 10.21 -46.84
C GLU A 46 17.62 10.00 -46.07
N VAL A 47 16.97 8.83 -46.18
CA VAL A 47 15.71 8.54 -45.49
C VAL A 47 15.98 8.40 -43.99
N SER A 48 17.02 7.67 -43.60
CA SER A 48 17.47 7.56 -42.21
C SER A 48 17.83 8.92 -41.61
N ALA A 49 18.50 9.79 -42.38
CA ALA A 49 18.89 11.12 -41.92
C ALA A 49 17.67 12.03 -41.68
N VAL A 50 16.69 12.01 -42.59
CA VAL A 50 15.44 12.78 -42.47
C VAL A 50 14.60 12.29 -41.29
N ILE A 51 14.51 10.98 -41.07
CA ILE A 51 13.76 10.40 -39.94
C ILE A 51 14.37 10.81 -38.59
N ALA A 52 15.69 10.69 -38.44
CA ALA A 52 16.39 11.10 -37.23
C ALA A 52 16.25 12.61 -36.94
N ALA A 53 16.29 13.44 -38.00
CA ALA A 53 16.06 14.89 -37.90
C ALA A 53 14.61 15.22 -37.51
N ALA A 54 13.63 14.50 -38.06
CA ALA A 54 12.21 14.67 -37.73
C ALA A 54 11.94 14.35 -36.25
N PHE A 55 12.43 13.21 -35.74
CA PHE A 55 12.27 12.84 -34.33
C PHE A 55 12.98 13.81 -33.39
N SER A 56 14.22 14.21 -33.72
CA SER A 56 14.97 15.17 -32.90
C SER A 56 14.35 16.57 -32.92
N GLY A 57 13.74 16.98 -34.04
CA GLY A 57 12.96 18.21 -34.16
C GLY A 57 11.70 18.18 -33.29
N HIS A 58 10.90 17.11 -33.41
CA HIS A 58 9.70 16.93 -32.61
C HIS A 58 9.98 16.91 -31.10
N ALA A 59 11.09 16.29 -30.68
CA ALA A 59 11.50 16.28 -29.29
C ALA A 59 11.81 17.69 -28.74
N ARG A 60 12.41 18.58 -29.54
CA ARG A 60 12.69 19.97 -29.14
C ARG A 60 11.41 20.80 -29.04
N ASP A 61 10.47 20.60 -29.96
CA ASP A 61 9.15 21.24 -29.90
C ASP A 61 8.37 20.80 -28.66
N TYR A 62 8.42 19.51 -28.33
CA TYR A 62 7.84 18.97 -27.11
C TYR A 62 8.48 19.56 -25.83
N GLN A 63 9.81 19.71 -25.80
CA GLN A 63 10.51 20.35 -24.67
C GLN A 63 10.09 21.83 -24.50
N ALA A 64 9.96 22.57 -25.60
CA ALA A 64 9.48 23.96 -25.57
C ALA A 64 8.02 24.06 -25.08
N LEU A 65 7.14 23.15 -25.52
CA LEU A 65 5.76 23.07 -25.05
C LEU A 65 5.69 22.72 -23.56
N SER A 66 6.50 21.76 -23.10
CA SER A 66 6.55 21.39 -21.69
C SER A 66 6.96 22.54 -20.78
N ALA A 67 7.89 23.40 -21.21
CA ALA A 67 8.27 24.58 -20.45
C ALA A 67 7.11 25.59 -20.35
N GLN A 68 6.28 25.71 -21.39
CA GLN A 68 5.07 26.55 -21.35
C GLN A 68 3.98 25.98 -20.42
N VAL A 69 3.81 24.65 -20.40
CA VAL A 69 2.89 23.97 -19.48
C VAL A 69 3.34 24.13 -18.03
N ALA A 70 4.64 24.00 -17.74
CA ALA A 70 5.19 24.24 -16.40
C ALA A 70 4.88 25.67 -15.92
N ALA A 71 5.13 26.69 -16.76
CA ALA A 71 4.81 28.08 -16.42
C ALA A 71 3.30 28.33 -16.21
N LEU A 72 2.42 27.56 -16.88
CA LEU A 72 0.98 27.60 -16.64
C LEU A 72 0.62 26.94 -15.31
N GLN A 73 1.25 25.82 -14.98
CA GLN A 73 1.06 25.10 -13.73
C GLN A 73 1.53 25.91 -12.52
N ASP A 74 2.68 26.58 -12.61
CA ASP A 74 3.15 27.56 -11.61
C ASP A 74 2.09 28.64 -11.32
N ARG A 75 1.50 29.23 -12.37
CA ARG A 75 0.46 30.26 -12.22
C ARG A 75 -0.83 29.70 -11.64
N PHE A 76 -1.19 28.47 -12.00
CA PHE A 76 -2.36 27.79 -11.44
C PHE A 76 -2.17 27.48 -9.95
N LEU A 77 -0.99 26.99 -9.56
CA LEU A 77 -0.62 26.74 -8.17
C LEU A 77 -0.64 28.03 -7.33
N GLN A 78 -0.11 29.11 -7.89
CA GLN A 78 -0.10 30.42 -7.26
C GLN A 78 -1.53 30.96 -7.08
N ALA A 79 -2.40 30.81 -8.09
CA ALA A 79 -3.81 31.19 -8.01
C ALA A 79 -4.59 30.36 -6.97
N LEU A 80 -4.32 29.05 -6.90
CA LEU A 80 -4.96 28.14 -5.95
C LEU A 80 -4.56 28.48 -4.50
N THR A 81 -3.27 28.73 -4.27
CA THR A 81 -2.73 29.14 -2.97
C THR A 81 -3.31 30.48 -2.52
N ASN A 82 -3.37 31.46 -3.43
CA ASN A 82 -3.97 32.77 -3.16
C ASN A 82 -5.48 32.69 -2.87
N SER A 83 -6.18 31.80 -3.57
CA SER A 83 -7.61 31.55 -3.34
C SER A 83 -7.84 30.92 -1.95
N ALA A 84 -7.04 29.92 -1.57
CA ALA A 84 -7.10 29.31 -0.23
C ALA A 84 -6.85 30.35 0.87
N ALA A 85 -5.85 31.22 0.70
CA ALA A 85 -5.58 32.32 1.63
C ALA A 85 -6.73 33.33 1.71
N SER A 86 -7.37 33.66 0.59
CA SER A 86 -8.54 34.54 0.55
C SER A 86 -9.73 33.97 1.34
N TYR A 87 -10.02 32.67 1.19
CA TYR A 87 -11.07 32.03 1.99
C TYR A 87 -10.72 31.96 3.48
N ALA A 88 -9.46 31.64 3.84
CA ALA A 88 -9.01 31.63 5.24
C ALA A 88 -9.11 33.02 5.90
N THR A 89 -8.78 34.09 5.16
CA THR A 89 -8.92 35.47 5.66
C THR A 89 -10.38 35.91 5.81
N ALA A 90 -11.26 35.46 4.93
CA ALA A 90 -12.70 35.68 5.07
C ALA A 90 -13.27 35.03 6.34
N GLU A 91 -12.87 33.79 6.63
CA GLU A 91 -13.25 33.08 7.86
C GLU A 91 -12.72 33.79 9.12
N ALA A 92 -11.45 34.21 9.12
CA ALA A 92 -10.86 34.96 10.24
C ALA A 92 -11.59 36.29 10.50
N THR A 93 -11.99 36.99 9.44
CA THR A 93 -12.75 38.24 9.56
C THR A 93 -14.14 38.00 10.13
N ALA A 94 -14.80 36.90 9.73
CA ALA A 94 -16.10 36.51 10.26
C ALA A 94 -16.04 36.08 11.75
N ALA A 95 -14.91 35.50 12.18
CA ALA A 95 -14.69 35.09 13.58
C ALA A 95 -14.29 36.24 14.53
N THR A 96 -13.72 37.32 14.00
CA THR A 96 -13.16 38.45 14.78
C THR A 96 -14.15 39.04 15.82
N PRO A 97 -15.45 39.25 15.53
CA PRO A 97 -16.40 39.77 16.52
C PRO A 97 -16.65 38.84 17.72
N LEU A 98 -16.37 37.53 17.58
CA LEU A 98 -16.56 36.53 18.63
C LEU A 98 -15.33 36.37 19.54
N GLN A 99 -14.18 36.92 19.14
CA GLN A 99 -12.90 36.76 19.85
C GLN A 99 -12.95 37.21 21.32
N PRO A 100 -13.54 38.37 21.69
CA PRO A 100 -13.58 38.80 23.09
C PRO A 100 -14.33 37.83 24.01
N VAL A 101 -15.36 37.16 23.47
CA VAL A 101 -16.14 36.15 24.22
C VAL A 101 -15.31 34.89 24.40
N LEU A 102 -14.60 34.44 23.35
CA LEU A 102 -13.68 33.30 23.44
C LEU A 102 -12.54 33.57 24.44
N ASP A 103 -11.96 34.77 24.43
CA ASP A 103 -10.90 35.15 25.37
C ASP A 103 -11.40 35.15 26.81
N ALA A 104 -12.61 35.68 27.06
CA ALA A 104 -13.22 35.66 28.38
C ALA A 104 -13.47 34.22 28.88
N ILE A 105 -13.89 33.31 28.00
CA ILE A 105 -14.07 31.88 28.32
C ILE A 105 -12.73 31.18 28.57
N ASN A 106 -11.71 31.49 27.77
CA ASN A 106 -10.42 30.79 27.80
C ASN A 106 -9.47 31.30 28.88
N THR A 107 -9.56 32.57 29.28
CA THR A 107 -8.60 33.20 30.23
C THR A 107 -8.42 32.41 31.53
N PRO A 108 -9.47 31.91 32.21
CA PRO A 108 -9.31 31.11 33.41
C PRO A 108 -8.51 29.81 33.16
N PHE A 109 -8.74 29.14 32.03
CA PHE A 109 -8.09 27.87 31.68
C PHE A 109 -6.65 28.08 31.20
N LEU A 110 -6.39 29.13 30.44
CA LEU A 110 -5.04 29.53 30.05
C LEU A 110 -4.19 29.87 31.28
N THR A 111 -4.77 30.55 32.27
CA THR A 111 -4.07 30.94 33.49
C THR A 111 -3.82 29.75 34.42
N LEU A 112 -4.81 28.84 34.56
CA LEU A 112 -4.73 27.72 35.50
C LEU A 112 -4.00 26.49 34.93
N ALA A 113 -4.20 26.20 33.65
CA ALA A 113 -3.79 24.95 33.02
C ALA A 113 -2.91 25.15 31.76
N GLY A 114 -2.59 26.41 31.40
CA GLY A 114 -1.72 26.73 30.26
C GLY A 114 -2.33 26.40 28.89
N ARG A 115 -3.62 26.10 28.82
CA ARG A 115 -4.31 25.63 27.62
C ARG A 115 -5.74 26.18 27.57
N PRO A 116 -6.24 26.56 26.38
CA PRO A 116 -7.60 27.07 26.25
C PRO A 116 -8.63 25.96 26.50
N LEU A 117 -9.85 26.35 26.88
CA LEU A 117 -10.98 25.42 26.92
C LEU A 117 -11.49 25.15 25.51
N ILE A 118 -11.61 26.21 24.70
CA ILE A 118 -12.10 26.17 23.32
C ILE A 118 -11.09 26.86 22.42
N GLY A 119 -10.65 26.19 21.36
CA GLY A 119 -9.78 26.77 20.36
C GLY A 119 -8.89 25.72 19.72
N ASN A 120 -8.59 25.90 18.44
CA ASN A 120 -7.68 25.03 17.73
C ASN A 120 -6.24 25.25 18.21
N GLY A 121 -5.42 24.22 18.09
CA GLY A 121 -3.99 24.31 18.32
C GLY A 121 -3.32 25.20 17.27
N ILE A 122 -2.29 25.92 17.71
CA ILE A 122 -1.49 26.75 16.80
C ILE A 122 -0.66 25.84 15.90
N ASN A 123 -0.69 26.07 14.59
CA ASN A 123 0.14 25.32 13.66
C ASN A 123 1.63 25.61 13.90
N GLY A 124 2.46 24.58 13.78
CA GLY A 124 3.91 24.75 13.76
C GLY A 124 4.33 25.60 12.57
N ALA A 125 5.34 26.45 12.77
CA ALA A 125 5.84 27.32 11.72
C ALA A 125 6.46 26.50 10.56
N PRO A 126 6.08 26.73 9.29
CA PRO A 126 6.67 26.04 8.15
C PRO A 126 8.19 26.22 8.07
N GLY A 127 8.91 25.18 7.64
CA GLY A 127 10.37 25.18 7.49
C GLY A 127 11.16 25.10 8.80
N THR A 128 10.50 24.93 9.94
CA THR A 128 11.16 24.87 11.27
C THR A 128 11.10 23.50 11.94
N GLY A 129 10.27 22.59 11.42
CA GLY A 129 9.96 21.33 12.10
C GLY A 129 9.24 21.51 13.44
N ALA A 130 8.70 22.70 13.74
CA ALA A 130 8.00 22.95 14.99
C ALA A 130 6.74 22.09 15.10
N ALA A 131 6.49 21.52 16.27
CA ALA A 131 5.27 20.77 16.52
C ALA A 131 4.04 21.71 16.48
N GLY A 132 2.91 21.15 16.06
CA GLY A 132 1.61 21.78 16.23
C GLY A 132 1.20 21.79 17.70
N GLY A 133 0.63 22.90 18.14
CA GLY A 133 0.07 23.03 19.48
C GLY A 133 -1.14 22.13 19.68
N ALA A 134 -1.40 21.74 20.93
CA ALA A 134 -2.60 21.00 21.26
C ALA A 134 -3.85 21.88 21.11
N GLY A 135 -4.97 21.27 20.70
CA GLY A 135 -6.29 21.88 20.78
C GLY A 135 -6.73 22.14 22.22
N GLY A 136 -7.76 22.98 22.36
CA GLY A 136 -8.41 23.28 23.63
C GLY A 136 -9.01 22.03 24.27
N PHE A 137 -9.20 22.05 25.59
CA PHE A 137 -9.65 20.87 26.33
C PHE A 137 -11.00 20.32 25.87
N LEU A 138 -11.96 21.18 25.54
CA LEU A 138 -13.32 20.80 25.21
C LEU A 138 -13.55 20.70 23.70
N ILE A 139 -13.29 21.81 22.98
CA ILE A 139 -13.47 21.87 21.54
C ILE A 139 -12.21 22.48 20.93
N GLY A 140 -11.60 21.78 19.99
CA GLY A 140 -10.44 22.28 19.26
C GLY A 140 -9.71 21.16 18.57
N SER A 141 -9.47 21.32 17.27
CA SER A 141 -8.52 20.47 16.56
C SER A 141 -7.10 20.75 17.03
N GLY A 142 -6.23 19.75 16.92
CA GLY A 142 -4.80 19.96 17.09
C GLY A 142 -4.23 20.78 15.94
N GLY A 143 -3.20 21.57 16.21
CA GLY A 143 -2.49 22.32 15.17
C GLY A 143 -1.66 21.38 14.31
N ASN A 144 -1.50 21.69 13.03
CA ASN A 144 -0.62 20.94 12.14
C ASN A 144 0.85 21.14 12.53
N GLY A 145 1.67 20.11 12.37
CA GLY A 145 3.12 20.22 12.49
C GLY A 145 3.70 21.05 11.35
N GLY A 146 4.67 21.91 11.67
CA GLY A 146 5.41 22.67 10.68
C GLY A 146 6.30 21.75 9.83
N SER A 147 6.41 22.02 8.54
CA SER A 147 7.39 21.32 7.69
C SER A 147 8.81 21.54 8.20
N GLY A 148 9.70 20.56 7.99
CA GLY A 148 11.12 20.69 8.28
C GLY A 148 11.83 21.60 7.27
N GLY A 149 12.79 22.39 7.74
CA GLY A 149 13.78 23.02 6.87
C GLY A 149 14.86 22.02 6.42
N THR A 150 15.84 22.45 5.64
CA THR A 150 16.96 21.58 5.22
C THR A 150 17.62 20.89 6.41
N GLY A 151 17.69 19.55 6.37
CA GLY A 151 18.26 18.73 7.45
C GLY A 151 17.40 18.62 8.71
N GLN A 152 16.18 19.16 8.73
CA GLN A 152 15.25 19.09 9.85
C GLN A 152 14.05 18.21 9.52
N SER A 153 13.63 17.42 10.51
CA SER A 153 12.40 16.62 10.39
C SER A 153 11.16 17.50 10.47
N GLY A 154 10.04 16.99 9.96
CA GLY A 154 8.75 17.64 10.13
C GLY A 154 8.28 17.56 11.59
N GLY A 155 7.57 18.60 12.02
CA GLY A 155 7.00 18.66 13.36
C GLY A 155 5.83 17.70 13.53
N ALA A 156 5.64 17.17 14.72
CA ALA A 156 4.45 16.39 15.02
C ALA A 156 3.19 17.27 14.97
N GLY A 157 2.06 16.70 14.54
CA GLY A 157 0.76 17.31 14.70
C GLY A 157 0.33 17.34 16.16
N GLY A 158 -0.39 18.39 16.55
CA GLY A 158 -0.94 18.55 17.88
C GLY A 158 -2.10 17.59 18.13
N ALA A 159 -2.27 17.16 19.37
CA ALA A 159 -3.46 16.41 19.77
C ALA A 159 -4.67 17.34 19.94
N ALA A 160 -5.86 16.84 19.64
CA ALA A 160 -7.11 17.49 20.01
C ALA A 160 -7.48 17.24 21.49
N GLY A 161 -8.52 17.93 21.97
CA GLY A 161 -9.07 17.76 23.33
C GLY A 161 -10.16 16.70 23.41
N LEU A 162 -11.36 17.07 23.86
CA LEU A 162 -12.52 16.17 23.90
C LEU A 162 -13.13 16.00 22.50
N ILE A 163 -13.27 17.10 21.76
CA ILE A 163 -13.84 17.17 20.42
C ILE A 163 -12.89 17.92 19.50
N GLY A 164 -12.49 17.29 18.40
CA GLY A 164 -11.65 17.90 17.37
C GLY A 164 -10.76 16.87 16.67
N ALA A 165 -10.37 17.12 15.43
CA ALA A 165 -9.42 16.26 14.73
C ALA A 165 -7.99 16.49 15.23
N GLY A 166 -7.17 15.44 15.22
CA GLY A 166 -5.73 15.58 15.44
C GLY A 166 -5.09 16.38 14.30
N GLY A 167 -4.06 17.16 14.62
CA GLY A 167 -3.32 17.92 13.60
C GLY A 167 -2.50 16.98 12.72
N ALA A 168 -2.34 17.33 11.44
CA ALA A 168 -1.46 16.57 10.56
C ALA A 168 0.01 16.76 10.97
N GLY A 169 0.84 15.73 10.76
CA GLY A 169 2.29 15.85 10.89
C GLY A 169 2.90 16.66 9.74
N GLY A 170 3.95 17.42 10.04
CA GLY A 170 4.69 18.19 9.04
C GLY A 170 5.54 17.30 8.13
N ALA A 171 5.75 17.72 6.89
CA ALA A 171 6.69 17.04 5.99
C ALA A 171 8.14 17.16 6.49
N GLY A 172 8.95 16.12 6.31
CA GLY A 172 10.41 16.22 6.47
C GLY A 172 11.02 17.18 5.46
N GLY A 173 12.00 17.98 5.88
CA GLY A 173 12.73 18.85 4.97
C GLY A 173 13.72 18.08 4.09
N PRO A 174 14.35 18.73 3.10
CA PRO A 174 15.36 18.09 2.26
C PRO A 174 16.49 17.44 3.08
N GLY A 175 16.85 16.21 2.74
CA GLY A 175 17.84 15.38 3.44
C GLY A 175 17.23 14.15 4.11
N THR A 176 18.04 13.44 4.92
CA THR A 176 17.60 12.25 5.68
C THR A 176 16.75 12.66 6.89
N THR A 177 15.55 13.18 6.65
CA THR A 177 14.71 13.76 7.70
C THR A 177 13.32 13.16 7.68
N ASN A 178 12.77 12.87 8.85
CA ASN A 178 11.49 12.16 8.91
C ASN A 178 10.32 13.13 8.77
N GLY A 179 9.20 12.62 8.30
CA GLY A 179 7.92 13.28 8.48
C GLY A 179 7.50 13.25 9.95
N GLY A 180 6.76 14.27 10.36
CA GLY A 180 6.19 14.35 11.70
C GLY A 180 5.03 13.37 11.86
N ALA A 181 4.85 12.84 13.07
CA ALA A 181 3.66 12.04 13.37
C ALA A 181 2.39 12.90 13.34
N GLY A 182 1.26 12.32 12.95
CA GLY A 182 -0.05 12.92 13.13
C GLY A 182 -0.46 12.97 14.59
N GLY A 183 -1.21 14.01 14.97
CA GLY A 183 -1.73 14.18 16.31
C GLY A 183 -2.93 13.28 16.59
N ALA A 184 -3.18 12.97 17.86
CA ALA A 184 -4.37 12.22 18.25
C ALA A 184 -5.65 13.04 18.03
N GLY A 185 -6.71 12.39 17.56
CA GLY A 185 -8.06 12.91 17.54
C GLY A 185 -8.62 13.13 18.94
N GLY A 186 -9.72 13.88 19.02
CA GLY A 186 -10.35 14.23 20.27
C GLY A 186 -10.95 13.01 20.94
N LEU A 187 -10.92 12.95 22.27
CA LEU A 187 -11.28 11.73 23.02
C LEU A 187 -12.62 11.11 22.60
N LEU A 188 -13.64 11.91 22.29
CA LEU A 188 -14.96 11.43 21.86
C LEU A 188 -15.06 11.42 20.33
N PHE A 189 -14.90 12.60 19.73
CA PHE A 189 -15.10 12.81 18.30
C PHE A 189 -13.90 13.52 17.67
N GLY A 190 -13.44 12.98 16.54
CA GLY A 190 -12.36 13.54 15.75
C GLY A 190 -11.37 12.45 15.31
N GLY A 191 -11.09 12.41 14.02
CA GLY A 191 -10.10 11.50 13.47
C GLY A 191 -8.69 11.83 13.94
N GLY A 192 -7.82 10.83 13.92
CA GLY A 192 -6.39 11.06 14.06
C GLY A 192 -5.84 11.87 12.90
N GLY A 193 -4.84 12.70 13.15
CA GLY A 193 -4.15 13.45 12.11
C GLY A 193 -3.31 12.53 11.25
N ASN A 194 -3.13 12.87 9.97
CA ASN A 194 -2.27 12.11 9.08
C ASN A 194 -0.79 12.32 9.45
N GLY A 195 0.04 11.31 9.24
CA GLY A 195 1.48 11.44 9.32
C GLY A 195 2.05 12.26 8.15
N GLY A 196 3.08 13.06 8.42
CA GLY A 196 3.77 13.83 7.39
C GLY A 196 4.66 12.94 6.52
N PRO A 197 4.88 13.29 5.24
CA PRO A 197 5.81 12.55 4.39
C PRO A 197 7.26 12.77 4.82
N GLY A 198 8.11 11.78 4.57
CA GLY A 198 9.56 11.85 4.79
C GLY A 198 10.28 12.75 3.78
N GLY A 199 11.43 13.27 4.19
CA GLY A 199 12.25 14.17 3.39
C GLY A 199 12.91 13.48 2.19
N PHE A 200 12.91 14.16 1.05
CA PHE A 200 13.66 13.77 -0.14
C PHE A 200 15.16 14.02 0.05
N ASN A 201 16.01 13.08 -0.36
CA ASN A 201 17.46 13.26 -0.35
C ASN A 201 18.11 12.93 -1.69
N ALA A 202 18.58 13.97 -2.39
CA ALA A 202 19.24 13.83 -3.69
C ALA A 202 20.57 13.06 -3.62
N ALA A 203 21.27 13.10 -2.48
CA ALA A 203 22.64 12.60 -2.34
C ALA A 203 22.78 11.50 -1.26
N GLY A 204 21.66 11.03 -0.71
CA GLY A 204 21.68 10.08 0.42
C GLY A 204 20.36 9.35 0.57
N SER A 205 20.07 8.90 1.79
CA SER A 205 18.81 8.20 2.07
C SER A 205 17.67 9.18 2.28
N GLY A 206 16.51 8.86 1.73
CA GLY A 206 15.27 9.56 2.07
C GLY A 206 14.87 9.28 3.51
N GLY A 207 14.12 10.20 4.12
CA GLY A 207 13.65 10.02 5.48
C GLY A 207 12.33 9.27 5.55
N ASN A 208 12.00 8.75 6.73
CA ASN A 208 10.79 7.95 6.92
C ASN A 208 9.53 8.84 6.96
N GLY A 209 8.41 8.30 6.52
CA GLY A 209 7.11 8.91 6.76
C GLY A 209 6.74 8.89 8.25
N GLY A 210 6.01 9.89 8.69
CA GLY A 210 5.46 9.96 10.04
C GLY A 210 4.30 9.00 10.23
N ALA A 211 4.11 8.47 11.43
CA ALA A 211 2.93 7.65 11.75
C ALA A 211 1.65 8.51 11.73
N GLY A 212 0.52 7.89 11.38
CA GLY A 212 -0.79 8.48 11.60
C GLY A 212 -1.16 8.55 13.08
N GLY A 213 -1.94 9.56 13.46
CA GLY A 213 -2.42 9.74 14.82
C GLY A 213 -3.58 8.78 15.14
N ALA A 214 -3.77 8.48 16.43
CA ALA A 214 -4.91 7.68 16.86
C ALA A 214 -6.24 8.46 16.73
N GLY A 215 -7.32 7.75 16.39
CA GLY A 215 -8.67 8.32 16.36
C GLY A 215 -9.30 8.48 17.74
N GLY A 216 -10.26 9.40 17.86
CA GLY A 216 -11.19 9.47 18.99
C GLY A 216 -12.14 8.29 19.08
N LEU A 217 -12.88 8.16 20.20
CA LEU A 217 -13.75 7.01 20.48
C LEU A 217 -14.64 6.57 19.30
N PHE A 218 -15.20 7.54 18.57
CA PHE A 218 -16.08 7.31 17.41
C PHE A 218 -15.43 7.65 16.07
N SER A 219 -14.10 7.56 15.96
CA SER A 219 -13.39 8.11 14.81
C SER A 219 -12.21 7.25 14.37
N ALA A 220 -11.90 7.35 13.08
CA ALA A 220 -10.82 6.60 12.46
C ALA A 220 -9.44 7.10 12.88
N GLY A 221 -8.44 6.23 12.78
CA GLY A 221 -7.04 6.61 12.86
C GLY A 221 -6.62 7.40 11.62
N GLY A 222 -5.60 8.25 11.76
CA GLY A 222 -5.01 8.98 10.65
C GLY A 222 -4.16 8.07 9.76
N THR A 223 -3.97 8.43 8.50
CA THR A 223 -3.09 7.66 7.59
C THR A 223 -1.62 7.89 7.94
N GLY A 224 -0.77 6.90 7.69
CA GLY A 224 0.67 7.06 7.74
C GLY A 224 1.19 7.93 6.59
N GLY A 225 2.29 8.65 6.81
CA GLY A 225 2.97 9.44 5.80
C GLY A 225 3.81 8.57 4.87
N ALA A 226 3.99 8.99 3.62
CA ALA A 226 4.89 8.30 2.70
C ALA A 226 6.37 8.46 3.12
N GLY A 227 7.20 7.48 2.83
CA GLY A 227 8.66 7.60 2.92
C GLY A 227 9.23 8.48 1.82
N GLY A 228 10.30 9.22 2.13
CA GLY A 228 10.99 10.07 1.18
C GLY A 228 11.91 9.28 0.25
N SER A 229 12.15 9.79 -0.96
CA SER A 229 13.05 9.12 -1.91
C SER A 229 14.52 9.36 -1.59
N GLY A 230 15.36 8.35 -1.82
CA GLY A 230 16.82 8.44 -1.73
C GLY A 230 17.49 8.24 -3.08
N ASN A 231 18.22 9.26 -3.57
CA ASN A 231 18.75 9.28 -4.94
C ASN A 231 20.29 9.22 -5.04
N GLY A 232 21.02 9.11 -3.92
CA GLY A 232 22.48 8.96 -3.92
C GLY A 232 22.97 7.53 -4.18
N VAL A 233 24.27 7.36 -4.43
CA VAL A 233 24.92 6.04 -4.49
C VAL A 233 24.74 5.33 -3.14
N SER A 234 24.07 4.18 -3.12
CA SER A 234 23.60 3.48 -1.89
C SER A 234 22.55 4.23 -1.04
N GLY A 235 21.94 5.30 -1.58
CA GLY A 235 20.86 6.04 -0.93
C GLY A 235 19.60 5.20 -0.83
N LYS A 236 19.09 4.99 0.38
CA LYS A 236 17.88 4.19 0.62
C LYS A 236 16.62 5.04 0.50
N GLY A 237 15.53 4.46 0.02
CA GLY A 237 14.22 5.06 0.22
C GLY A 237 13.84 4.99 1.70
N GLY A 238 13.14 6.01 2.21
CA GLY A 238 12.63 6.01 3.57
C GLY A 238 11.43 5.08 3.72
N ALA A 239 11.22 4.50 4.91
CA ALA A 239 10.05 3.68 5.16
C ALA A 239 8.76 4.53 5.17
N GLY A 240 7.64 3.94 4.76
CA GLY A 240 6.32 4.51 5.00
C GLY A 240 5.96 4.50 6.50
N GLY A 241 5.23 5.52 6.95
CA GLY A 241 4.73 5.60 8.31
C GLY A 241 3.57 4.62 8.54
N ALA A 242 3.43 4.10 9.75
CA ALA A 242 2.28 3.26 10.09
C ALA A 242 0.98 4.08 10.12
N GLY A 243 -0.14 3.46 9.78
CA GLY A 243 -1.47 4.01 10.01
C GLY A 243 -1.81 4.10 11.50
N GLY A 244 -2.60 5.10 11.87
CA GLY A 244 -3.07 5.30 13.22
C GLY A 244 -4.12 4.26 13.63
N THR A 245 -4.13 3.87 14.89
CA THR A 245 -5.20 3.02 15.43
C THR A 245 -6.51 3.80 15.51
N ALA A 246 -7.62 3.13 15.26
CA ALA A 246 -8.93 3.72 15.48
C ALA A 246 -9.26 3.91 16.96
N GLY A 247 -10.27 4.72 17.26
CA GLY A 247 -11.01 4.57 18.52
C GLY A 247 -12.03 3.43 18.46
N LEU A 248 -12.79 3.24 19.54
CA LEU A 248 -13.67 2.08 19.75
C LEU A 248 -14.64 1.77 18.59
N PHE A 249 -15.11 2.77 17.83
CA PHE A 249 -16.04 2.56 16.71
C PHE A 249 -15.50 2.99 15.36
N GLY A 250 -14.20 3.32 15.28
CA GLY A 250 -13.58 3.77 14.04
C GLY A 250 -12.82 2.68 13.30
N GLU A 251 -12.41 3.01 12.08
CA GLU A 251 -11.51 2.20 11.27
C GLU A 251 -10.04 2.59 11.48
N GLY A 252 -9.15 1.62 11.32
CA GLY A 252 -7.71 1.88 11.34
C GLY A 252 -7.28 2.73 10.14
N GLY A 253 -6.29 3.60 10.34
CA GLY A 253 -5.73 4.39 9.25
C GLY A 253 -4.89 3.53 8.30
N ALA A 254 -4.83 3.88 7.02
CA ALA A 254 -3.93 3.22 6.08
C ALA A 254 -2.46 3.49 6.41
N GLY A 255 -1.57 2.53 6.12
CA GLY A 255 -0.14 2.72 6.15
C GLY A 255 0.36 3.58 4.99
N GLY A 256 1.46 4.29 5.20
CA GLY A 256 2.10 5.11 4.17
C GLY A 256 2.96 4.28 3.23
N ASN A 257 3.13 4.73 2.00
CA ASN A 257 3.98 4.03 1.02
C ASN A 257 5.46 4.19 1.35
N GLY A 258 6.27 3.20 0.99
CA GLY A 258 7.71 3.27 1.05
C GLY A 258 8.31 4.21 0.01
N GLY A 259 9.46 4.80 0.33
CA GLY A 259 10.18 5.75 -0.52
C GLY A 259 10.94 5.06 -1.65
N PHE A 260 11.06 5.75 -2.77
CA PHE A 260 11.80 5.27 -3.94
C PHE A 260 13.33 5.29 -3.73
N SER A 261 14.07 4.43 -4.45
CA SER A 261 15.53 4.47 -4.53
C SER A 261 16.05 4.31 -5.97
N ASN A 262 17.07 5.09 -6.36
CA ASN A 262 17.75 4.88 -7.65
C ASN A 262 18.73 3.71 -7.58
N ASP A 263 19.70 3.78 -6.67
CA ASP A 263 20.88 2.91 -6.65
C ASP A 263 21.05 2.13 -5.33
N GLY A 264 20.00 2.07 -4.50
CA GLY A 264 20.02 1.48 -3.18
C GLY A 264 18.82 0.59 -2.87
N ILE A 265 18.48 0.50 -1.59
CA ILE A 265 17.32 -0.25 -1.11
C ILE A 265 16.15 0.73 -1.00
N ALA A 266 15.07 0.50 -1.74
CA ALA A 266 13.86 1.29 -1.59
C ALA A 266 13.18 1.01 -0.24
N GLY A 267 12.42 1.98 0.25
CA GLY A 267 11.85 1.91 1.59
C GLY A 267 10.67 0.94 1.64
N PRO A 268 10.46 0.23 2.76
CA PRO A 268 9.27 -0.59 2.93
C PRO A 268 8.01 0.27 3.13
N GLY A 269 6.84 -0.28 2.81
CA GLY A 269 5.55 0.30 3.16
C GLY A 269 5.26 0.23 4.66
N GLY A 270 4.48 1.18 5.16
CA GLY A 270 4.01 1.22 6.55
C GLY A 270 2.84 0.27 6.78
N ALA A 271 2.74 -0.32 7.96
CA ALA A 271 1.59 -1.15 8.32
C ALA A 271 0.30 -0.33 8.43
N GLY A 272 -0.84 -0.94 8.13
CA GLY A 272 -2.16 -0.39 8.44
C GLY A 272 -2.44 -0.36 9.93
N GLY A 273 -3.21 0.63 10.37
CA GLY A 273 -3.68 0.76 11.75
C GLY A 273 -4.76 -0.28 12.06
N SER A 274 -4.87 -0.69 13.32
CA SER A 274 -5.96 -1.58 13.74
C SER A 274 -7.29 -0.83 13.88
N GLY A 275 -8.38 -1.52 13.56
CA GLY A 275 -9.73 -1.07 13.89
C GLY A 275 -9.98 -1.08 15.41
N GLY A 276 -11.12 -0.50 15.82
CA GLY A 276 -11.49 -0.37 17.22
C GLY A 276 -12.08 -1.64 17.85
N LEU A 277 -13.28 -1.53 18.38
CA LEU A 277 -14.09 -2.65 18.87
C LEU A 277 -14.89 -3.29 17.74
N ILE A 278 -15.45 -2.48 16.83
CA ILE A 278 -16.31 -2.93 15.73
C ILE A 278 -15.92 -2.35 14.36
N GLY A 279 -14.68 -1.89 14.19
CA GLY A 279 -14.24 -1.21 12.97
C GLY A 279 -13.21 -2.00 12.17
N ASN A 280 -13.08 -1.68 10.89
CA ASN A 280 -12.15 -2.37 9.99
C ASN A 280 -10.69 -1.99 10.26
N GLY A 281 -9.77 -2.88 9.93
CA GLY A 281 -8.34 -2.57 9.88
C GLY A 281 -8.00 -1.71 8.67
N GLY A 282 -7.00 -0.84 8.81
CA GLY A 282 -6.49 -0.03 7.71
C GLY A 282 -5.64 -0.87 6.74
N THR A 283 -5.57 -0.47 5.48
CA THR A 283 -4.71 -1.15 4.50
C THR A 283 -3.22 -0.91 4.79
N GLY A 284 -2.38 -1.87 4.44
CA GLY A 284 -0.93 -1.69 4.42
C GLY A 284 -0.49 -0.77 3.28
N GLY A 285 0.63 -0.06 3.48
CA GLY A 285 1.23 0.81 2.47
C GLY A 285 2.03 0.01 1.42
N PHE A 286 2.14 0.56 0.22
CA PHE A 286 2.95 -0.05 -0.83
C PHE A 286 4.45 -0.01 -0.51
N GLY A 287 5.18 -1.01 -0.96
CA GLY A 287 6.65 -1.00 -0.95
C GLY A 287 7.23 0.00 -1.96
N GLY A 288 8.37 0.61 -1.64
CA GLY A 288 9.04 1.55 -2.51
C GLY A 288 9.68 0.88 -3.72
N ALA A 289 9.62 1.50 -4.89
CA ALA A 289 10.26 1.00 -6.10
C ALA A 289 11.78 1.32 -6.13
N ALA A 290 12.56 0.45 -6.79
CA ALA A 290 13.97 0.67 -7.08
C ALA A 290 14.22 0.78 -8.59
N ALA A 291 15.04 1.72 -9.07
CA ALA A 291 15.24 1.94 -10.52
C ALA A 291 16.47 1.23 -11.13
N SER A 292 17.53 0.99 -10.36
CA SER A 292 18.75 0.36 -10.88
C SER A 292 18.64 -1.16 -10.98
N ALA A 293 19.32 -1.73 -11.98
CA ALA A 293 19.42 -3.17 -12.19
C ALA A 293 20.09 -3.96 -11.05
N GLY A 294 20.66 -3.25 -10.05
CA GLY A 294 21.23 -3.81 -8.82
C GLY A 294 20.46 -3.45 -7.55
N GLY A 295 19.40 -2.63 -7.65
CA GLY A 295 18.64 -2.15 -6.50
C GLY A 295 17.76 -3.22 -5.85
N ILE A 296 17.41 -3.03 -4.59
CA ILE A 296 16.44 -3.87 -3.87
C ILE A 296 15.20 -3.03 -3.63
N SER A 297 14.04 -3.48 -4.09
CA SER A 297 12.78 -2.78 -3.88
C SER A 297 12.27 -3.06 -2.46
N GLY A 298 11.46 -2.16 -1.92
CA GLY A 298 10.94 -2.27 -0.56
C GLY A 298 9.76 -3.23 -0.48
N ASP A 299 9.68 -3.98 0.61
CA ASP A 299 8.50 -4.80 0.93
C ASP A 299 7.30 -3.91 1.26
N ALA A 300 6.09 -4.43 1.08
CA ALA A 300 4.89 -3.72 1.47
C ALA A 300 4.61 -3.82 2.97
N GLY A 301 3.76 -2.92 3.46
CA GLY A 301 3.22 -2.99 4.81
C GLY A 301 2.10 -4.01 4.92
N ALA A 302 1.98 -4.66 6.07
CA ALA A 302 0.83 -5.50 6.38
C ALA A 302 -0.44 -4.66 6.59
N GLY A 303 -1.60 -5.25 6.31
CA GLY A 303 -2.88 -4.70 6.70
C GLY A 303 -3.08 -4.73 8.23
N GLY A 304 -3.84 -3.77 8.74
CA GLY A 304 -4.23 -3.71 10.13
C GLY A 304 -5.30 -4.74 10.47
N ASN A 305 -5.35 -5.17 11.73
CA ASN A 305 -6.42 -6.07 12.17
C ASN A 305 -7.76 -5.33 12.27
N GLY A 306 -8.86 -6.03 11.99
CA GLY A 306 -10.20 -5.62 12.33
C GLY A 306 -10.42 -5.50 13.84
N GLY A 307 -11.54 -4.89 14.21
CA GLY A 307 -11.83 -4.53 15.59
C GLY A 307 -12.11 -5.74 16.47
N MET A 308 -11.87 -5.62 17.78
CA MET A 308 -11.85 -6.78 18.68
C MET A 308 -13.13 -7.65 18.62
N LEU A 309 -14.32 -7.08 18.54
CA LEU A 309 -15.58 -7.84 18.46
C LEU A 309 -16.01 -8.09 17.02
N GLY A 310 -15.71 -7.16 16.11
CA GLY A 310 -16.01 -7.31 14.71
C GLY A 310 -15.33 -6.28 13.83
N GLY A 311 -15.30 -6.56 12.54
CA GLY A 311 -14.67 -5.71 11.52
C GLY A 311 -13.70 -6.52 10.68
N ASP A 312 -13.56 -6.13 9.44
CA ASP A 312 -12.73 -6.82 8.48
C ASP A 312 -11.26 -6.47 8.72
N GLY A 313 -10.38 -7.41 8.41
CA GLY A 313 -8.95 -7.14 8.33
C GLY A 313 -8.65 -6.22 7.16
N GLY A 314 -7.69 -5.30 7.33
CA GLY A 314 -7.21 -4.47 6.24
C GLY A 314 -6.41 -5.30 5.24
N ALA A 315 -6.46 -4.94 3.95
CA ALA A 315 -5.61 -5.58 2.94
C ALA A 315 -4.13 -5.24 3.17
N GLY A 316 -3.23 -6.15 2.82
CA GLY A 316 -1.80 -5.90 2.74
C GLY A 316 -1.44 -5.01 1.54
N GLY A 317 -0.32 -4.30 1.61
CA GLY A 317 0.18 -3.52 0.48
C GLY A 317 0.83 -4.39 -0.59
N THR A 318 0.94 -3.89 -1.81
CA THR A 318 1.78 -4.49 -2.86
C THR A 318 3.26 -4.17 -2.65
N GLY A 319 4.14 -5.14 -2.88
CA GLY A 319 5.58 -4.96 -2.81
C GLY A 319 6.13 -4.07 -3.93
N GLY A 320 7.27 -3.41 -3.68
CA GLY A 320 7.90 -2.52 -4.65
C GLY A 320 8.54 -3.28 -5.82
N GLY A 321 8.48 -2.70 -7.02
CA GLY A 321 9.05 -3.28 -8.24
C GLY A 321 10.25 -2.51 -8.81
N GLY A 322 10.81 -3.06 -9.89
CA GLY A 322 11.83 -2.42 -10.73
C GLY A 322 13.30 -2.73 -10.38
N GLY A 323 13.57 -3.18 -9.15
CA GLY A 323 14.91 -3.55 -8.71
C GLY A 323 15.37 -4.93 -9.17
N ALA A 324 16.63 -5.27 -8.92
CA ALA A 324 17.19 -6.62 -9.10
C ALA A 324 16.44 -7.65 -8.25
N ILE A 325 16.10 -7.26 -7.03
CA ILE A 325 15.26 -7.99 -6.08
C ILE A 325 14.06 -7.10 -5.81
N ASN A 326 12.86 -7.64 -5.97
CA ASN A 326 11.62 -6.91 -5.75
C ASN A 326 11.07 -7.20 -4.35
N GLY A 327 10.26 -6.29 -3.84
CA GLY A 327 9.72 -6.38 -2.50
C GLY A 327 8.56 -7.34 -2.43
N ASP A 328 8.43 -8.01 -1.28
CA ASP A 328 7.31 -8.89 -1.00
C ASP A 328 6.02 -8.08 -0.75
N GLY A 329 4.87 -8.68 -1.07
CA GLY A 329 3.56 -8.17 -0.71
C GLY A 329 3.29 -8.31 0.79
N GLY A 330 2.54 -7.36 1.34
CA GLY A 330 2.17 -7.34 2.75
C GLY A 330 1.10 -8.39 3.05
N ALA A 331 1.16 -8.99 4.24
CA ALA A 331 0.07 -9.84 4.70
C ALA A 331 -1.22 -9.03 4.92
N GLY A 332 -2.37 -9.64 4.68
CA GLY A 332 -3.65 -9.09 5.09
C GLY A 332 -3.85 -9.20 6.60
N GLY A 333 -4.59 -8.24 7.17
CA GLY A 333 -4.93 -8.21 8.59
C GLY A 333 -5.95 -9.29 8.95
N ALA A 334 -5.94 -9.75 10.20
CA ALA A 334 -7.00 -10.62 10.68
C ALA A 334 -8.29 -9.81 10.93
N ALA A 335 -9.45 -10.43 10.73
CA ALA A 335 -10.73 -9.89 11.14
C ALA A 335 -10.87 -9.79 12.67
N GLY A 336 -11.98 -9.19 13.10
CA GLY A 336 -12.40 -9.18 14.50
C GLY A 336 -12.75 -10.57 15.06
N MET A 337 -12.81 -10.69 16.39
CA MET A 337 -12.94 -12.00 17.03
C MET A 337 -14.23 -12.73 16.67
N PHE A 338 -15.37 -12.06 16.52
CA PHE A 338 -16.66 -12.74 16.31
C PHE A 338 -17.10 -12.75 14.85
N PHE A 339 -16.95 -11.62 14.15
CA PHE A 339 -17.39 -11.44 12.77
C PHE A 339 -16.39 -10.61 11.98
N GLY A 340 -16.38 -10.84 10.68
CA GLY A 340 -15.60 -10.07 9.71
C GLY A 340 -14.75 -10.98 8.84
N ASP A 341 -14.41 -10.46 7.68
CA ASP A 341 -13.59 -11.13 6.69
C ASP A 341 -12.11 -10.82 6.94
N GLY A 342 -11.26 -11.80 6.67
CA GLY A 342 -9.81 -11.55 6.69
C GLY A 342 -9.41 -10.63 5.55
N GLY A 343 -8.44 -9.75 5.78
CA GLY A 343 -7.94 -8.87 4.72
C GLY A 343 -7.17 -9.65 3.66
N ASP A 344 -7.24 -9.24 2.40
CA ASP A 344 -6.43 -9.84 1.34
C ASP A 344 -4.94 -9.57 1.56
N GLY A 345 -4.09 -10.53 1.21
CA GLY A 345 -2.66 -10.32 1.08
C GLY A 345 -2.34 -9.50 -0.17
N GLY A 346 -1.32 -8.65 -0.11
CA GLY A 346 -0.92 -7.85 -1.25
C GLY A 346 0.00 -8.60 -2.20
N ASP A 347 0.05 -8.16 -3.46
CA ASP A 347 0.90 -8.79 -4.48
C ASP A 347 2.38 -8.49 -4.27
N GLY A 348 3.25 -9.40 -4.71
CA GLY A 348 4.69 -9.19 -4.76
C GLY A 348 5.12 -8.30 -5.93
N GLY A 349 6.20 -7.54 -5.74
CA GLY A 349 6.73 -6.65 -6.76
C GLY A 349 7.35 -7.40 -7.96
N GLY A 350 7.17 -6.83 -9.16
CA GLY A 350 7.75 -7.37 -10.40
C GLY A 350 8.90 -6.51 -10.96
N GLY A 351 9.74 -7.13 -11.78
CA GLY A 351 10.90 -6.51 -12.43
C GLY A 351 12.21 -7.27 -12.20
N GLY A 352 13.32 -6.75 -12.73
CA GLY A 352 14.68 -7.27 -12.51
C GLY A 352 14.83 -8.79 -12.56
N ASN A 353 15.53 -9.37 -11.57
CA ASN A 353 15.92 -10.78 -11.57
C ASN A 353 15.09 -11.64 -10.60
N ILE A 354 14.80 -11.15 -9.40
CA ILE A 354 14.09 -11.90 -8.37
C ILE A 354 12.81 -11.13 -8.03
N ALA A 355 11.65 -11.73 -8.29
CA ALA A 355 10.38 -11.13 -7.93
C ALA A 355 10.07 -11.27 -6.45
N GLY A 356 9.22 -10.38 -5.95
CA GLY A 356 8.70 -10.46 -4.61
C GLY A 356 7.59 -11.50 -4.52
N ASN A 357 7.47 -12.14 -3.38
CA ASN A 357 6.37 -13.06 -3.06
C ASN A 357 5.10 -12.27 -2.77
N GLY A 358 3.94 -12.87 -3.02
CA GLY A 358 2.67 -12.36 -2.54
C GLY A 358 2.49 -12.56 -1.04
N GLY A 359 1.79 -11.64 -0.39
CA GLY A 359 1.45 -11.69 1.01
C GLY A 359 0.34 -12.70 1.30
N ALA A 360 0.35 -13.29 2.49
CA ALA A 360 -0.73 -14.17 2.93
C ALA A 360 -2.02 -13.38 3.22
N GLY A 361 -3.18 -13.99 2.96
CA GLY A 361 -4.48 -13.48 3.38
C GLY A 361 -4.70 -13.62 4.89
N GLY A 362 -5.49 -12.71 5.44
CA GLY A 362 -5.88 -12.66 6.84
C GLY A 362 -6.93 -13.71 7.21
N ALA A 363 -6.98 -14.08 8.50
CA ALA A 363 -8.03 -14.97 9.00
C ALA A 363 -9.33 -14.22 9.29
N ALA A 364 -10.47 -14.84 9.06
CA ALA A 364 -11.80 -14.33 9.43
C ALA A 364 -12.16 -14.57 10.91
N GLY A 365 -13.25 -13.96 11.36
CA GLY A 365 -13.75 -14.03 12.75
C GLY A 365 -14.42 -15.35 13.11
N ILE A 366 -14.55 -15.68 14.41
CA ILE A 366 -14.94 -17.00 14.91
C ILE A 366 -16.29 -17.51 14.36
N PHE A 367 -17.33 -16.69 14.30
CA PHE A 367 -18.67 -17.18 13.95
C PHE A 367 -18.91 -17.20 12.45
N ALA A 368 -18.56 -16.13 11.76
CA ALA A 368 -18.74 -16.04 10.32
C ALA A 368 -17.73 -15.07 9.70
N GLY A 369 -17.25 -15.44 8.51
CA GLY A 369 -16.43 -14.60 7.66
C GLY A 369 -15.62 -15.44 6.67
N THR A 370 -15.25 -14.86 5.55
CA THR A 370 -14.35 -15.48 4.58
C THR A 370 -12.91 -15.14 4.92
N GLY A 371 -12.01 -16.12 4.76
CA GLY A 371 -10.58 -15.82 4.84
C GLY A 371 -10.16 -14.92 3.68
N GLY A 372 -9.22 -14.00 3.92
CA GLY A 372 -8.70 -13.14 2.88
C GLY A 372 -7.94 -13.94 1.83
N ASN A 373 -7.92 -13.49 0.59
CA ASN A 373 -7.15 -14.15 -0.46
C ASN A 373 -5.64 -13.90 -0.25
N GLY A 374 -4.80 -14.83 -0.68
CA GLY A 374 -3.37 -14.58 -0.78
C GLY A 374 -3.03 -13.73 -2.01
N GLY A 375 -2.04 -12.87 -1.90
CA GLY A 375 -1.56 -12.04 -3.01
C GLY A 375 -0.78 -12.86 -4.04
N ALA A 376 -0.77 -12.42 -5.29
CA ALA A 376 0.04 -13.05 -6.33
C ALA A 376 1.53 -12.77 -6.13
N GLY A 377 2.39 -13.69 -6.57
CA GLY A 377 3.81 -13.44 -6.68
C GLY A 377 4.16 -12.58 -7.89
N GLY A 378 5.19 -11.76 -7.77
CA GLY A 378 5.62 -10.86 -8.84
C GLY A 378 6.26 -11.60 -10.02
N THR A 379 6.26 -10.95 -11.18
CA THR A 379 6.96 -11.46 -12.38
C THR A 379 8.37 -10.91 -12.46
N SER A 380 9.38 -11.71 -12.82
CA SER A 380 10.77 -11.24 -12.97
C SER A 380 11.48 -11.87 -14.16
N GLY A 381 12.74 -11.51 -14.35
CA GLY A 381 13.64 -12.13 -15.30
C GLY A 381 14.10 -13.52 -14.89
N ALA A 382 14.35 -13.81 -13.60
CA ALA A 382 15.04 -15.04 -13.19
C ALA A 382 14.29 -15.97 -12.24
N ILE A 383 13.70 -15.43 -11.17
CA ILE A 383 12.95 -16.19 -10.19
C ILE A 383 11.60 -15.50 -9.99
N GLY A 384 10.52 -16.18 -10.38
CA GLY A 384 9.16 -15.72 -10.13
C GLY A 384 8.84 -15.74 -8.64
N GLY A 385 8.06 -14.76 -8.17
CA GLY A 385 7.68 -14.67 -6.77
C GLY A 385 6.66 -15.75 -6.42
N LYS A 386 6.66 -16.28 -5.20
CA LYS A 386 5.63 -17.23 -4.78
C LYS A 386 4.31 -16.52 -4.53
N GLY A 387 3.19 -17.19 -4.77
CA GLY A 387 1.89 -16.72 -4.34
C GLY A 387 1.71 -16.85 -2.82
N GLY A 388 0.98 -15.92 -2.24
CA GLY A 388 0.63 -15.93 -0.82
C GLY A 388 -0.44 -16.97 -0.50
N ALA A 389 -0.41 -17.53 0.71
CA ALA A 389 -1.48 -18.44 1.15
C ALA A 389 -2.79 -17.69 1.38
N GLY A 390 -3.91 -18.33 1.07
CA GLY A 390 -5.23 -17.86 1.45
C GLY A 390 -5.47 -17.97 2.96
N GLY A 391 -6.22 -17.01 3.48
CA GLY A 391 -6.62 -16.91 4.87
C GLY A 391 -7.65 -17.96 5.26
N ARG A 392 -7.68 -18.30 6.55
CA ARG A 392 -8.71 -19.21 7.09
C ARG A 392 -10.04 -18.48 7.23
N ALA A 393 -11.12 -19.16 6.89
CA ALA A 393 -12.47 -18.69 7.15
C ALA A 393 -12.76 -18.55 8.65
N GLY A 394 -13.95 -18.05 8.96
CA GLY A 394 -14.46 -18.08 10.31
C GLY A 394 -14.60 -19.50 10.83
N MET A 395 -14.40 -19.69 12.13
CA MET A 395 -14.31 -21.02 12.74
C MET A 395 -15.59 -21.86 12.56
N LEU A 396 -16.77 -21.21 12.49
CA LEU A 396 -18.05 -21.91 12.35
C LEU A 396 -18.58 -21.88 10.91
N PHE A 397 -18.69 -20.69 10.32
CA PHE A 397 -19.21 -20.49 8.96
C PHE A 397 -18.25 -19.65 8.10
N GLY A 398 -18.21 -19.96 6.81
CA GLY A 398 -17.49 -19.18 5.80
C GLY A 398 -16.51 -20.01 5.00
N SER A 399 -16.14 -19.49 3.83
CA SER A 399 -15.18 -20.12 2.93
C SER A 399 -13.75 -19.65 3.22
N GLY A 400 -12.79 -20.55 3.01
CA GLY A 400 -11.38 -20.18 3.05
C GLY A 400 -11.02 -19.26 1.88
N GLY A 401 -10.05 -18.36 2.07
CA GLY A 401 -9.56 -17.50 1.00
C GLY A 401 -8.77 -18.29 -0.04
N SER A 402 -8.76 -17.86 -1.30
CA SER A 402 -7.92 -18.51 -2.30
C SER A 402 -6.44 -18.21 -2.08
N GLY A 403 -5.55 -19.14 -2.42
CA GLY A 403 -4.13 -18.86 -2.54
C GLY A 403 -3.82 -18.01 -3.78
N GLY A 404 -2.80 -17.16 -3.69
CA GLY A 404 -2.36 -16.34 -4.80
C GLY A 404 -1.58 -17.15 -5.83
N GLY A 405 -1.60 -16.71 -7.10
CA GLY A 405 -0.80 -17.33 -8.15
C GLY A 405 0.70 -17.08 -7.97
N GLY A 406 1.52 -18.03 -8.37
CA GLY A 406 2.96 -17.86 -8.50
C GLY A 406 3.32 -17.00 -9.71
N GLY A 407 4.32 -16.16 -9.54
CA GLY A 407 4.79 -15.22 -10.55
C GLY A 407 5.63 -15.89 -11.63
N ALA A 408 5.58 -15.34 -12.85
CA ALA A 408 6.34 -15.85 -13.98
C ALA A 408 7.82 -15.39 -13.97
N ALA A 409 8.68 -16.18 -14.63
CA ALA A 409 10.07 -15.82 -14.93
C ALA A 409 10.33 -15.84 -16.44
N SER A 410 10.75 -14.72 -17.03
CA SER A 410 10.85 -14.56 -18.50
C SER A 410 12.19 -15.00 -19.12
N ASN A 411 13.30 -14.93 -18.38
CA ASN A 411 14.66 -15.12 -18.90
C ASN A 411 15.53 -16.12 -18.11
N ALA A 412 15.04 -16.67 -16.99
CA ALA A 412 15.78 -17.62 -16.14
C ALA A 412 14.86 -18.54 -15.31
N ALA A 413 15.48 -19.31 -14.41
CA ALA A 413 15.24 -20.75 -14.25
C ALA A 413 13.97 -21.20 -13.52
N ILE A 414 13.32 -20.39 -12.68
CA ILE A 414 12.29 -20.92 -11.77
C ILE A 414 11.05 -20.01 -11.72
N GLY A 415 9.89 -20.59 -12.01
CA GLY A 415 8.59 -19.95 -11.81
C GLY A 415 8.21 -20.01 -10.33
N GLY A 416 7.47 -19.02 -9.85
CA GLY A 416 7.06 -18.99 -8.45
C GLY A 416 6.00 -20.05 -8.16
N ASP A 417 6.03 -20.65 -6.98
CA ASP A 417 4.98 -21.59 -6.55
C ASP A 417 3.67 -20.85 -6.30
N GLY A 418 2.53 -21.49 -6.56
CA GLY A 418 1.22 -21.01 -6.15
C GLY A 418 0.99 -21.15 -4.64
N GLY A 419 0.24 -20.21 -4.07
CA GLY A 419 -0.13 -20.22 -2.67
C GLY A 419 -1.19 -21.29 -2.35
N ALA A 420 -1.15 -21.86 -1.15
CA ALA A 420 -2.21 -22.76 -0.70
C ALA A 420 -3.52 -22.01 -0.45
N GLY A 421 -4.65 -22.64 -0.72
CA GLY A 421 -5.97 -22.15 -0.33
C GLY A 421 -6.22 -22.28 1.17
N GLY A 422 -7.01 -21.36 1.69
CA GLY A 422 -7.42 -21.31 3.09
C GLY A 422 -8.44 -22.38 3.44
N SER A 423 -8.47 -22.78 4.71
CA SER A 423 -9.49 -23.72 5.21
C SER A 423 -10.82 -23.01 5.47
N ALA A 424 -11.92 -23.71 5.21
CA ALA A 424 -13.28 -23.26 5.53
C ALA A 424 -13.59 -23.30 7.03
N GLY A 425 -14.77 -22.77 7.39
CA GLY A 425 -15.34 -22.93 8.73
C GLY A 425 -15.84 -24.35 8.98
N LEU A 426 -15.93 -24.74 10.25
CA LEU A 426 -16.18 -26.12 10.67
C LEU A 426 -17.55 -26.66 10.20
N LEU A 427 -18.59 -25.84 10.15
CA LEU A 427 -19.97 -26.32 9.88
C LEU A 427 -20.34 -26.18 8.42
N VAL A 428 -20.25 -24.97 7.88
CA VAL A 428 -20.62 -24.69 6.49
C VAL A 428 -19.57 -23.79 5.86
N GLY A 429 -19.02 -24.25 4.74
CA GLY A 429 -18.10 -23.46 3.94
C GLY A 429 -17.21 -24.30 3.05
N ASP A 430 -16.80 -23.70 1.94
CA ASP A 430 -15.91 -24.32 0.98
C ASP A 430 -14.44 -23.98 1.30
N GLY A 431 -13.55 -24.94 1.06
CA GLY A 431 -12.12 -24.68 1.12
C GLY A 431 -11.70 -23.73 -0.01
N GLY A 432 -10.75 -22.84 0.26
CA GLY A 432 -10.23 -21.93 -0.75
C GLY A 432 -9.46 -22.67 -1.83
N ALA A 433 -9.51 -22.21 -3.08
CA ALA A 433 -8.68 -22.78 -4.15
C ALA A 433 -7.18 -22.50 -3.91
N GLY A 434 -6.30 -23.42 -4.30
CA GLY A 434 -4.88 -23.17 -4.40
C GLY A 434 -4.55 -22.33 -5.64
N GLY A 435 -3.52 -21.49 -5.55
CA GLY A 435 -3.05 -20.68 -6.67
C GLY A 435 -2.28 -21.49 -7.69
N ALA A 436 -2.33 -21.11 -8.96
CA ALA A 436 -1.52 -21.73 -10.00
C ALA A 436 -0.02 -21.40 -9.80
N GLY A 437 0.86 -22.30 -10.23
CA GLY A 437 2.29 -22.06 -10.31
C GLY A 437 2.69 -21.20 -11.51
N GLY A 438 3.79 -20.48 -11.36
CA GLY A 438 4.30 -19.53 -12.34
C GLY A 438 5.01 -20.21 -13.52
N ILE A 439 4.85 -19.62 -14.70
CA ILE A 439 5.53 -20.07 -15.93
C ILE A 439 7.01 -19.65 -15.88
N SER A 440 7.92 -20.49 -16.39
CA SER A 440 9.34 -20.19 -16.48
C SER A 440 10.02 -20.84 -17.69
N ALA A 441 11.25 -20.42 -17.98
CA ALA A 441 12.10 -20.97 -19.01
C ALA A 441 12.75 -22.33 -18.66
N ILE A 442 12.87 -22.73 -17.38
CA ILE A 442 13.54 -23.99 -17.01
C ILE A 442 12.67 -24.85 -16.08
N ILE A 443 12.21 -24.31 -14.96
CA ILE A 443 11.42 -25.01 -13.94
C ILE A 443 10.13 -24.22 -13.70
N GLY A 444 8.99 -24.77 -14.11
CA GLY A 444 7.69 -24.19 -13.74
C GLY A 444 7.47 -24.28 -12.23
N GLY A 445 6.80 -23.28 -11.64
CA GLY A 445 6.47 -23.30 -10.22
C GLY A 445 5.36 -24.30 -9.91
N ASP A 446 5.34 -24.86 -8.70
CA ASP A 446 4.32 -25.82 -8.32
C ASP A 446 2.97 -25.14 -8.10
N GLY A 447 1.87 -25.84 -8.34
CA GLY A 447 0.53 -25.39 -7.99
C GLY A 447 0.25 -25.51 -6.49
N GLY A 448 -0.47 -24.55 -5.94
CA GLY A 448 -0.87 -24.52 -4.55
C GLY A 448 -1.93 -25.57 -4.21
N ALA A 449 -1.89 -26.12 -3.01
CA ALA A 449 -2.93 -27.03 -2.54
C ALA A 449 -4.26 -26.29 -2.30
N GLY A 450 -5.38 -26.94 -2.59
CA GLY A 450 -6.71 -26.48 -2.19
C GLY A 450 -6.95 -26.66 -0.69
N GLY A 451 -7.77 -25.78 -0.13
CA GLY A 451 -8.16 -25.78 1.26
C GLY A 451 -9.21 -26.84 1.59
N THR A 452 -9.25 -27.25 2.85
CA THR A 452 -10.27 -28.18 3.36
C THR A 452 -11.61 -27.50 3.59
N ALA A 453 -12.70 -28.19 3.29
CA ALA A 453 -14.07 -27.72 3.53
C ALA A 453 -14.50 -27.85 5.00
N GLY A 454 -15.67 -27.31 5.31
CA GLY A 454 -16.42 -27.59 6.52
C GLY A 454 -17.15 -28.93 6.49
N LEU A 455 -17.96 -29.19 7.52
CA LEU A 455 -18.84 -30.36 7.59
C LEU A 455 -19.74 -30.45 6.35
N ILE A 456 -20.30 -29.31 5.95
CA ILE A 456 -21.04 -29.11 4.71
C ILE A 456 -20.24 -28.14 3.84
N GLY A 457 -19.71 -28.62 2.72
CA GLY A 457 -18.98 -27.80 1.78
C GLY A 457 -18.05 -28.61 0.88
N HIS A 458 -17.54 -27.94 -0.14
CA HIS A 458 -16.65 -28.50 -1.12
C HIS A 458 -15.19 -28.23 -0.76
N GLY A 459 -14.33 -29.22 -0.99
CA GLY A 459 -12.90 -29.00 -0.91
C GLY A 459 -12.43 -28.04 -2.00
N GLY A 460 -11.43 -27.21 -1.69
CA GLY A 460 -10.88 -26.26 -2.64
C GLY A 460 -10.15 -26.95 -3.79
N GLN A 461 -10.19 -26.39 -4.98
CA GLN A 461 -9.43 -26.91 -6.12
C GLN A 461 -7.91 -26.75 -5.87
N GLY A 462 -7.11 -27.73 -6.29
CA GLY A 462 -5.66 -27.56 -6.38
C GLY A 462 -5.29 -26.67 -7.56
N GLY A 463 -4.25 -25.85 -7.42
CA GLY A 463 -3.75 -25.00 -8.48
C GLY A 463 -2.96 -25.78 -9.52
N ASP A 464 -3.00 -25.36 -10.77
CA ASP A 464 -2.19 -25.97 -11.84
C ASP A 464 -0.69 -25.70 -11.65
N GLY A 465 0.16 -26.64 -12.05
CA GLY A 465 1.59 -26.45 -12.11
C GLY A 465 2.03 -25.57 -13.28
N GLY A 466 3.08 -24.80 -13.08
CA GLY A 466 3.64 -23.86 -14.06
C GLY A 466 4.33 -24.56 -15.23
N ILE A 467 4.31 -23.90 -16.40
CA ILE A 467 4.92 -24.43 -17.63
C ILE A 467 6.43 -24.15 -17.63
N ASN A 468 7.21 -25.12 -18.13
CA ASN A 468 8.56 -24.89 -18.66
C ASN A 468 8.50 -24.64 -20.18
N ALA A 469 8.90 -23.43 -20.59
CA ALA A 469 8.80 -22.96 -21.97
C ALA A 469 10.03 -23.25 -22.87
N THR A 470 11.12 -23.84 -22.37
CA THR A 470 12.37 -24.05 -23.15
C THR A 470 12.82 -25.51 -23.24
N VAL A 471 13.41 -25.87 -24.38
CA VAL A 471 14.09 -27.17 -24.62
C VAL A 471 15.32 -27.28 -23.72
N ASN A 472 15.21 -27.97 -22.58
CA ASN A 472 16.33 -28.24 -21.68
C ASN A 472 16.17 -29.58 -20.95
N ALA A 473 17.20 -30.42 -20.96
CA ALA A 473 17.22 -31.73 -20.28
C ALA A 473 17.09 -31.66 -18.75
N SER A 474 17.49 -30.53 -18.16
CA SER A 474 17.28 -30.26 -16.73
C SER A 474 15.96 -29.55 -16.43
N GLY A 475 15.14 -29.26 -17.45
CA GLY A 475 13.90 -28.52 -17.29
C GLY A 475 12.75 -29.38 -16.78
N ALA A 476 11.87 -28.79 -15.98
CA ALA A 476 10.69 -29.46 -15.42
C ALA A 476 9.46 -28.55 -15.43
N GLY A 477 8.29 -29.09 -15.72
CA GLY A 477 7.03 -28.40 -15.38
C GLY A 477 6.79 -28.51 -13.88
N GLY A 478 6.05 -27.55 -13.31
CA GLY A 478 5.69 -27.59 -11.91
C GLY A 478 4.66 -28.68 -11.63
N ASP A 479 4.69 -29.28 -10.44
CA ASP A 479 3.68 -30.25 -10.02
C ASP A 479 2.34 -29.53 -9.81
N GLY A 480 1.23 -30.19 -10.15
CA GLY A 480 -0.12 -29.72 -9.83
C GLY A 480 -0.42 -29.84 -8.34
N GLY A 481 -1.12 -28.85 -7.80
CA GLY A 481 -1.53 -28.79 -6.41
C GLY A 481 -2.57 -29.86 -6.07
N ARG A 482 -2.55 -30.36 -4.83
CA ARG A 482 -3.58 -31.30 -4.38
C ARG A 482 -4.92 -30.57 -4.20
N GLY A 483 -6.01 -31.24 -4.56
CA GLY A 483 -7.34 -30.79 -4.19
C GLY A 483 -7.61 -30.95 -2.70
N GLY A 484 -8.41 -30.04 -2.14
CA GLY A 484 -8.81 -30.04 -0.75
C GLY A 484 -9.89 -31.09 -0.47
N ASN A 485 -9.95 -31.57 0.77
CA ASN A 485 -10.95 -32.56 1.18
C ASN A 485 -12.27 -31.87 1.56
N ALA A 486 -13.38 -32.50 1.22
CA ALA A 486 -14.65 -32.31 1.94
C ALA A 486 -14.65 -33.15 3.24
N VAL A 487 -15.64 -32.91 4.12
CA VAL A 487 -15.71 -33.61 5.42
C VAL A 487 -16.90 -34.58 5.49
N LEU A 488 -18.14 -34.10 5.59
CA LEU A 488 -19.32 -34.97 5.74
C LEU A 488 -20.24 -34.92 4.51
N PHE A 489 -20.53 -33.71 4.04
CA PHE A 489 -21.33 -33.45 2.86
C PHE A 489 -20.57 -32.52 1.92
N GLY A 490 -20.43 -32.93 0.65
CA GLY A 490 -19.80 -32.15 -0.40
C GLY A 490 -18.69 -32.92 -1.10
N ASN A 491 -18.31 -32.43 -2.28
CA ASN A 491 -17.29 -33.05 -3.11
C ASN A 491 -15.88 -32.60 -2.70
N GLY A 492 -14.91 -33.50 -2.81
CA GLY A 492 -13.50 -33.12 -2.75
C GLY A 492 -13.14 -32.22 -3.94
N GLY A 493 -12.16 -31.36 -3.73
CA GLY A 493 -11.58 -30.54 -4.81
C GLY A 493 -10.78 -31.41 -5.76
N ASN A 494 -10.81 -31.11 -7.05
CA ASN A 494 -9.91 -31.68 -8.03
C ASN A 494 -8.47 -31.26 -7.76
N GLY A 495 -7.53 -32.15 -8.10
CA GLY A 495 -6.12 -31.78 -8.18
C GLY A 495 -5.84 -30.91 -9.39
N GLY A 496 -4.84 -30.05 -9.28
CA GLY A 496 -4.35 -29.25 -10.40
C GLY A 496 -3.58 -30.11 -11.40
N ASN A 497 -3.54 -29.66 -12.64
CA ASN A 497 -2.81 -30.31 -13.71
C ASN A 497 -1.30 -30.17 -13.51
N GLY A 498 -0.54 -31.14 -13.98
CA GLY A 498 0.91 -31.02 -14.05
C GLY A 498 1.34 -30.00 -15.11
N GLY A 499 2.38 -29.23 -14.80
CA GLY A 499 2.96 -28.27 -15.73
C GLY A 499 3.58 -28.96 -16.94
N PHE A 500 3.34 -28.42 -18.13
CA PHE A 500 3.99 -28.90 -19.35
C PHE A 500 5.50 -28.59 -19.34
N ALA A 501 6.31 -29.46 -19.95
CA ALA A 501 7.73 -29.20 -20.19
C ALA A 501 8.14 -29.60 -21.61
N VAL A 502 8.93 -28.74 -22.26
CA VAL A 502 9.50 -29.06 -23.58
C VAL A 502 10.59 -30.14 -23.45
N THR A 503 10.47 -31.21 -24.24
CA THR A 503 11.42 -32.34 -24.29
C THR A 503 12.85 -31.85 -24.60
N PRO A 504 13.91 -32.34 -23.94
CA PRO A 504 13.95 -33.50 -23.03
C PRO A 504 13.58 -33.23 -21.56
N GLY A 505 12.94 -32.10 -21.23
CA GLY A 505 12.44 -31.81 -19.89
C GLY A 505 11.30 -32.74 -19.43
N LYS A 506 11.06 -32.80 -18.12
CA LYS A 506 10.02 -33.64 -17.50
C LYS A 506 8.76 -32.82 -17.22
N ALA A 507 7.59 -33.31 -17.63
CA ALA A 507 6.34 -32.70 -17.20
C ALA A 507 6.19 -32.82 -15.67
N GLY A 508 5.51 -31.84 -15.08
CA GLY A 508 5.10 -31.91 -13.69
C GLY A 508 4.08 -33.02 -13.47
N LYS A 509 3.97 -33.49 -12.24
CA LYS A 509 2.98 -34.50 -11.86
C LYS A 509 1.62 -33.86 -11.70
N ALA A 510 0.57 -34.58 -12.08
CA ALA A 510 -0.78 -34.24 -11.70
C ALA A 510 -0.95 -34.21 -10.17
N GLY A 511 -1.67 -33.21 -9.70
CA GLY A 511 -2.14 -33.14 -8.32
C GLY A 511 -3.18 -34.22 -8.05
N THR A 512 -3.19 -34.77 -6.84
CA THR A 512 -4.24 -35.69 -6.42
C THR A 512 -5.53 -34.92 -6.13
N GLY A 513 -6.68 -35.47 -6.49
CA GLY A 513 -7.95 -34.98 -5.98
C GLY A 513 -8.10 -35.19 -4.48
N GLY A 514 -8.89 -34.35 -3.84
CA GLY A 514 -9.26 -34.46 -2.43
C GLY A 514 -10.40 -35.45 -2.21
N ALA A 515 -10.53 -35.95 -0.98
CA ALA A 515 -11.60 -36.86 -0.61
C ALA A 515 -12.98 -36.15 -0.61
N GLY A 516 -14.01 -36.86 -1.05
CA GLY A 516 -15.41 -36.47 -0.89
C GLY A 516 -15.91 -36.62 0.55
N GLY A 517 -17.08 -36.07 0.82
CA GLY A 517 -17.73 -36.16 2.13
C GLY A 517 -18.04 -37.60 2.53
N GLN A 518 -17.83 -37.94 3.80
CA GLN A 518 -18.00 -39.30 4.33
C GLN A 518 -19.42 -39.88 4.14
N LEU A 519 -20.44 -39.03 4.08
CA LEU A 519 -21.83 -39.45 3.86
C LEU A 519 -22.28 -39.22 2.42
N VAL A 520 -22.04 -38.02 1.88
CA VAL A 520 -22.42 -37.65 0.52
C VAL A 520 -21.34 -36.78 -0.09
N GLY A 521 -20.80 -37.20 -1.23
CA GLY A 521 -19.82 -36.44 -1.98
C GLY A 521 -18.97 -37.34 -2.88
N SER A 522 -18.56 -36.84 -4.03
CA SER A 522 -17.54 -37.52 -4.84
C SER A 522 -16.14 -37.07 -4.42
N ASP A 523 -15.18 -37.97 -4.50
CA ASP A 523 -13.76 -37.60 -4.52
C ASP A 523 -13.50 -36.67 -5.71
N GLY A 524 -12.57 -35.74 -5.52
CA GLY A 524 -12.08 -34.89 -6.59
C GLY A 524 -11.29 -35.72 -7.61
N LEU A 525 -11.31 -35.26 -8.85
CA LEU A 525 -10.51 -35.88 -9.89
C LEU A 525 -9.02 -35.51 -9.71
N PRO A 526 -8.08 -36.43 -9.99
CA PRO A 526 -6.69 -36.04 -10.20
C PRO A 526 -6.58 -35.05 -11.37
N GLY A 527 -5.54 -34.22 -11.35
CA GLY A 527 -5.17 -33.41 -12.50
C GLY A 527 -4.73 -34.26 -13.69
N LEU A 528 -4.57 -33.60 -14.83
CA LEU A 528 -4.03 -34.17 -16.06
C LEU A 528 -2.49 -34.16 -16.08
#